data_AF-A0A2A5LYK9-F1
#
_entry.id   AF-A0A2A5LYK9-F1
#
_cell.length_a   1.000
_cell.length_b   1.000
_cell.length_c   1.000
_cell.angle_alpha   90.00
_cell.angle_beta   90.00
_cell.angle_gamma   90.00
#
_symmetry.space_group_name_H-M   'P 1'
#
loop_
_entity.id
_entity.type
_entity.pdbx_description
1 polymer ?
#
loop_
_entity_poly.entity_id
_entity_poly.type
_entity_poly.pdbx_seq_one_letter_code
_entity_poly.pdbx_strand_id
1 'polypeptide(L)'
;MKPVSTLLLACLLTLAGCQSLSDKKPAGEPDNENLPSGSGTSDHNTVFLSAQHCLSEYVRDQSRVHYGPCLKIISVGDSTPQVRDDGFIELPVATSVTLGVSCVYRHADGSPIPLTMETTEFSITPQTFTETGKRWYLHANTKARQVVGCVPTLSRSTAPTYRTD
;
A
#
# COMPACT_ATOMS: atom_id res chain seq x y z
N MET A 1 -55.23 -36.30 -24.85
CA MET A 1 -54.69 -35.13 -25.57
C MET A 1 -53.17 -35.20 -25.52
N LYS A 2 -52.50 -34.94 -26.65
CA LYS A 2 -51.02 -34.88 -26.86
C LYS A 2 -50.39 -33.70 -26.05
N PRO A 3 -49.04 -33.51 -25.99
CA PRO A 3 -47.96 -34.19 -26.71
C PRO A 3 -46.69 -34.59 -25.90
N VAL A 4 -45.89 -35.38 -26.60
CA VAL A 4 -44.44 -35.62 -26.45
C VAL A 4 -43.66 -34.30 -26.58
N SER A 5 -42.60 -34.12 -25.77
CA SER A 5 -41.50 -33.23 -26.13
C SER A 5 -40.17 -33.78 -25.58
N THR A 6 -39.39 -34.32 -26.50
CA THR A 6 -37.97 -34.67 -26.39
C THR A 6 -37.15 -33.39 -26.20
N LEU A 7 -36.25 -33.36 -25.21
CA LEU A 7 -35.20 -32.34 -25.14
C LEU A 7 -33.82 -33.03 -25.07
N LEU A 8 -33.09 -32.92 -26.19
CA LEU A 8 -31.65 -33.08 -26.28
C LEU A 8 -31.00 -31.80 -25.74
N LEU A 9 -30.05 -31.91 -24.81
CA LEU A 9 -29.01 -30.89 -24.69
C LEU A 9 -27.70 -31.53 -24.22
N ALA A 10 -26.78 -31.63 -25.18
CA ALA A 10 -25.38 -31.90 -24.96
C ALA A 10 -24.71 -30.68 -24.30
N CYS A 11 -23.84 -30.91 -23.33
CA CYS A 11 -22.71 -30.02 -23.09
C CYS A 11 -21.58 -30.82 -22.42
N LEU A 12 -20.66 -31.29 -23.25
CA LEU A 12 -19.31 -31.66 -22.86
C LEU A 12 -18.60 -30.41 -22.34
N LEU A 13 -18.25 -30.38 -21.07
CA LEU A 13 -17.26 -29.45 -20.53
C LEU A 13 -16.09 -30.27 -19.99
N THR A 14 -15.10 -30.43 -20.85
CA THR A 14 -13.73 -30.84 -20.51
C THR A 14 -13.10 -29.75 -19.65
N LEU A 15 -13.06 -29.95 -18.33
CA LEU A 15 -12.17 -29.20 -17.45
C LEU A 15 -10.87 -29.99 -17.31
N ALA A 16 -9.93 -29.65 -18.18
CA ALA A 16 -8.51 -29.84 -17.92
C ALA A 16 -8.08 -28.92 -16.77
N GLY A 17 -7.28 -29.45 -15.83
CA GLY A 17 -6.47 -28.61 -14.93
C GLY A 17 -6.52 -28.97 -13.45
N CYS A 18 -5.90 -30.09 -13.05
CA CYS A 18 -5.37 -30.24 -11.69
C CYS A 18 -3.84 -30.40 -11.79
N GLN A 19 -3.14 -29.28 -12.00
CA GLN A 19 -1.69 -29.21 -11.83
C GLN A 19 -1.45 -28.93 -10.34
N SER A 20 -1.12 -29.97 -9.59
CA SER A 20 -0.59 -29.89 -8.25
C SER A 20 0.80 -29.27 -8.32
N LEU A 21 0.97 -28.05 -7.79
CA LEU A 21 2.29 -27.50 -7.48
C LEU A 21 2.50 -27.63 -5.97
N SER A 22 3.31 -28.62 -5.63
CA SER A 22 3.96 -28.75 -4.35
C SER A 22 5.15 -27.80 -4.35
N ASP A 23 5.16 -26.80 -3.47
CA ASP A 23 6.41 -26.18 -3.06
C ASP A 23 6.42 -25.99 -1.54
N LYS A 24 7.25 -26.80 -0.91
CA LYS A 24 7.55 -26.76 0.52
C LYS A 24 8.98 -26.28 0.60
N LYS A 25 9.20 -25.01 0.93
CA LYS A 25 10.50 -24.52 1.40
C LYS A 25 10.31 -23.85 2.77
N PRO A 26 11.12 -24.19 3.78
CA PRO A 26 10.89 -23.81 5.17
C PRO A 26 11.28 -22.36 5.45
N ALA A 27 10.70 -21.86 6.54
CA ALA A 27 10.92 -20.55 7.13
C ALA A 27 12.40 -20.28 7.49
N GLY A 28 12.83 -19.04 7.25
CA GLY A 28 13.98 -18.44 7.93
C GLY A 28 14.97 -17.73 7.00
N GLU A 29 14.59 -16.60 6.42
CA GLU A 29 15.53 -15.55 5.99
C GLU A 29 14.77 -14.20 5.94
N PRO A 30 15.39 -13.08 6.34
CA PRO A 30 14.76 -11.77 6.23
C PRO A 30 14.80 -11.30 4.77
N ASP A 31 13.63 -11.17 4.14
CA ASP A 31 13.49 -10.66 2.78
C ASP A 31 13.98 -9.20 2.70
N ASN A 32 15.23 -9.04 2.29
CA ASN A 32 15.77 -7.79 1.75
C ASN A 32 15.48 -7.73 0.24
N GLU A 33 14.21 -7.81 -0.15
CA GLU A 33 13.82 -7.64 -1.55
C GLU A 33 13.59 -6.16 -1.87
N ASN A 34 14.71 -5.45 -1.98
CA ASN A 34 14.80 -4.09 -2.52
C ASN A 34 15.18 -4.13 -4.01
N LEU A 35 14.49 -4.97 -4.79
CA LEU A 35 14.69 -5.09 -6.23
C LEU A 35 13.38 -4.78 -6.98
N PRO A 36 13.40 -3.85 -7.94
CA PRO A 36 12.24 -3.55 -8.75
C PRO A 36 12.03 -4.65 -9.80
N SER A 37 10.95 -5.41 -9.64
CA SER A 37 10.41 -6.28 -10.69
C SER A 37 9.55 -5.44 -11.62
N GLY A 38 9.97 -5.25 -12.88
CA GLY A 38 9.06 -4.81 -13.95
C GLY A 38 9.56 -3.69 -14.86
N SER A 39 9.98 -4.11 -16.05
CA SER A 39 10.20 -3.42 -17.34
C SER A 39 9.75 -1.97 -17.55
N GLY A 40 10.65 -1.19 -18.15
CA GLY A 40 10.33 -0.12 -19.11
C GLY A 40 10.75 1.26 -18.66
N THR A 41 12.01 1.63 -18.97
CA THR A 41 12.52 3.02 -19.03
C THR A 41 11.86 3.99 -18.05
N SER A 42 11.96 3.73 -16.74
CA SER A 42 11.75 4.80 -15.77
C SER A 42 12.91 5.75 -15.97
N ASP A 43 12.61 7.04 -16.17
CA ASP A 43 13.60 8.10 -16.11
C ASP A 43 14.53 7.78 -14.94
N HIS A 44 15.83 7.67 -15.21
CA HIS A 44 16.83 7.22 -14.23
C HIS A 44 16.95 8.15 -13.00
N ASN A 45 16.06 9.13 -12.88
CA ASN A 45 16.02 10.23 -11.94
C ASN A 45 14.73 10.23 -11.08
N THR A 46 14.17 9.06 -10.78
CA THR A 46 12.95 8.94 -9.95
C THR A 46 13.19 8.18 -8.64
N VAL A 47 12.31 8.41 -7.67
CA VAL A 47 12.08 7.57 -6.49
C VAL A 47 10.66 7.04 -6.51
N PHE A 48 10.43 5.99 -5.73
CA PHE A 48 9.13 5.39 -5.53
C PHE A 48 8.62 5.69 -4.12
N LEU A 49 7.49 6.36 -4.01
CA LEU A 49 6.84 6.63 -2.73
C LEU A 49 5.55 5.82 -2.63
N SER A 50 5.37 5.04 -1.56
CA SER A 50 4.14 4.28 -1.37
C SER A 50 2.94 5.22 -1.31
N ALA A 51 1.91 4.96 -2.12
CA ALA A 51 0.72 5.80 -2.19
C ALA A 51 -0.13 5.72 -0.92
N GLN A 52 0.06 4.66 -0.12
CA GLN A 52 -0.64 4.44 1.14
C GLN A 52 0.21 3.69 2.15
N HIS A 53 -0.09 3.87 3.44
CA HIS A 53 0.45 3.07 4.53
C HIS A 53 -0.59 2.91 5.62
N CYS A 54 -0.81 1.68 6.07
CA CYS A 54 -1.84 1.36 7.04
C CYS A 54 -1.20 0.75 8.29
N LEU A 55 -1.30 1.44 9.42
CA LEU A 55 -0.72 0.98 10.66
C LEU A 55 -1.53 -0.19 11.23
N SER A 56 -0.82 -1.22 11.69
CA SER A 56 -1.37 -2.32 12.47
C SER A 56 -0.36 -2.76 13.52
N GLU A 57 -0.83 -3.04 14.74
CA GLU A 57 0.01 -3.43 15.87
C GLU A 57 -0.56 -4.69 16.51
N TYR A 58 0.28 -5.69 16.78
CA TYR A 58 -0.14 -6.85 17.56
C TYR A 58 -0.10 -6.55 19.06
N VAL A 59 -1.23 -6.67 19.73
CA VAL A 59 -1.36 -6.42 21.17
C VAL A 59 -1.32 -7.75 21.90
N ARG A 60 -0.17 -8.08 22.52
CA ARG A 60 0.03 -9.37 23.23
C ARG A 60 -1.03 -9.61 24.29
N ASP A 61 -1.32 -8.61 25.12
CA ASP A 61 -2.27 -8.72 26.25
C ASP A 61 -3.71 -9.06 25.81
N GLN A 62 -4.05 -8.78 24.55
CA GLN A 62 -5.37 -9.02 23.99
C GLN A 62 -5.35 -10.10 22.90
N SER A 63 -4.17 -10.68 22.64
CA SER A 63 -3.91 -11.67 21.58
C SER A 63 -4.57 -11.33 20.24
N ARG A 64 -4.53 -10.05 19.85
CA ARG A 64 -5.19 -9.54 18.64
C ARG A 64 -4.41 -8.42 17.97
N VAL A 65 -4.64 -8.26 16.67
CA VAL A 65 -4.15 -7.11 15.91
C VAL A 65 -5.08 -5.91 16.14
N HIS A 66 -4.49 -4.77 16.45
CA HIS A 66 -5.16 -3.48 16.50
C HIS A 66 -4.85 -2.71 15.22
N TYR A 67 -5.89 -2.18 14.58
CA TYR A 67 -5.75 -1.39 13.36
C TYR A 67 -5.67 0.08 13.72
N GLY A 68 -4.55 0.70 13.33
CA GLY A 68 -4.33 2.13 13.43
C GLY A 68 -4.77 2.87 12.17
N PRO A 69 -4.32 4.13 12.03
CA PRO A 69 -4.69 4.95 10.90
C PRO A 69 -4.07 4.43 9.60
N CYS A 70 -4.80 4.65 8.50
CA CYS A 70 -4.25 4.59 7.15
C CYS A 70 -3.94 5.99 6.65
N LEU A 71 -2.71 6.18 6.20
CA LEU A 71 -2.26 7.30 5.39
C LEU A 71 -2.53 6.98 3.92
N LYS A 72 -3.03 7.98 3.18
CA LYS A 72 -3.12 7.94 1.71
C LYS A 72 -2.68 9.27 1.13
N ILE A 73 -1.85 9.23 0.08
CA ILE A 73 -1.56 10.40 -0.74
C ILE A 73 -2.77 10.69 -1.61
N ILE A 74 -3.29 11.92 -1.53
CA ILE A 74 -4.49 12.38 -2.24
C ILE A 74 -4.16 13.43 -3.32
N SER A 75 -3.02 14.11 -3.22
CA SER A 75 -2.50 15.00 -4.28
C SER A 75 -0.97 15.03 -4.32
N VAL A 76 -0.43 15.35 -5.50
CA VAL A 76 0.99 15.65 -5.75
C VAL A 76 1.03 17.01 -6.45
N GLY A 77 1.37 18.06 -5.69
CA GLY A 77 1.08 19.44 -6.09
C GLY A 77 -0.41 19.62 -6.35
N ASP A 78 -0.76 20.19 -7.49
CA ASP A 78 -2.15 20.42 -7.92
C ASP A 78 -2.76 19.21 -8.67
N SER A 79 -2.06 18.08 -8.73
CA SER A 79 -2.46 16.91 -9.52
C SER A 79 -2.88 15.73 -8.66
N THR A 80 -3.75 14.87 -9.22
CA THR A 80 -4.08 13.56 -8.63
C THR A 80 -2.88 12.61 -8.76
N PRO A 81 -2.52 11.87 -7.70
CA PRO A 81 -1.40 10.92 -7.74
C PRO A 81 -1.64 9.84 -8.79
N GLN A 82 -0.64 9.59 -9.62
CA GLN A 82 -0.62 8.48 -10.59
C GLN A 82 -0.03 7.25 -9.90
N VAL A 83 -0.90 6.41 -9.35
CA VAL A 83 -0.50 5.20 -8.61
C VAL A 83 -0.30 4.05 -9.59
N ARG A 84 0.86 3.42 -9.53
CA ARG A 84 1.23 2.23 -10.30
C ARG A 84 0.56 0.97 -9.76
N ASP A 85 0.62 -0.11 -10.53
CA ASP A 85 0.09 -1.42 -10.13
C ASP A 85 0.74 -1.98 -8.85
N ASP A 86 1.98 -1.58 -8.56
CA ASP A 86 2.71 -1.95 -7.33
C ASP A 86 2.32 -1.10 -6.11
N GLY A 87 1.42 -0.13 -6.26
CA GLY A 87 0.95 0.74 -5.18
C GLY A 87 1.86 1.94 -4.89
N PHE A 88 2.87 2.21 -5.71
CA PHE A 88 3.76 3.36 -5.57
C PHE A 88 3.41 4.49 -6.56
N ILE A 89 3.78 5.71 -6.19
CA ILE A 89 3.88 6.85 -7.11
C ILE A 89 5.34 7.09 -7.45
N GLU A 90 5.61 7.59 -8.65
CA GLU A 90 6.93 8.05 -9.07
C GLU A 90 7.07 9.55 -8.81
N LEU A 91 8.18 9.94 -8.20
CA LEU A 91 8.54 11.34 -7.98
C LEU A 91 9.97 11.58 -8.47
N PRO A 92 10.26 12.73 -9.11
CA PRO A 92 11.63 13.04 -9.50
C PRO A 92 12.50 13.27 -8.26
N VAL A 93 13.76 12.83 -8.31
CA VAL A 93 14.74 13.24 -7.28
C VAL A 93 15.05 14.72 -7.38
N ALA A 94 15.55 15.29 -6.28
CA ALA A 94 15.97 16.69 -6.18
C ALA A 94 14.89 17.71 -6.61
N THR A 95 13.62 17.39 -6.39
CA THR A 95 12.48 18.25 -6.67
C THR A 95 11.87 18.86 -5.41
N SER A 96 11.12 19.95 -5.58
CA SER A 96 10.21 20.46 -4.56
C SER A 96 8.78 20.14 -4.96
N VAL A 97 8.01 19.50 -4.08
CA VAL A 97 6.58 19.27 -4.30
C VAL A 97 5.85 19.14 -2.97
N THR A 98 4.63 19.65 -2.90
CA THR A 98 3.76 19.45 -1.74
C THR A 98 2.85 18.26 -2.00
N LEU A 99 2.80 17.31 -1.06
CA LEU A 99 1.86 16.21 -1.10
C LEU A 99 0.65 16.55 -0.23
N GLY A 100 -0.55 16.38 -0.79
CA GLY A 100 -1.75 16.30 0.02
C GLY A 100 -1.89 14.89 0.56
N VAL A 101 -2.08 14.77 1.86
CA VAL A 101 -2.16 13.49 2.57
C VAL A 101 -3.46 13.44 3.37
N SER A 102 -4.14 12.30 3.33
CA SER A 102 -5.28 12.00 4.20
C SER A 102 -4.91 10.88 5.17
N CYS A 103 -5.31 11.03 6.42
CA CYS A 103 -5.25 9.99 7.43
C CYS A 103 -6.65 9.66 7.93
N VAL A 104 -6.95 8.37 8.14
CA VAL A 104 -8.22 7.94 8.72
C VAL A 104 -8.01 6.72 9.61
N TYR A 105 -8.58 6.72 10.82
CA TYR A 105 -8.58 5.53 11.69
C TYR A 105 -9.52 4.47 11.16
N ARG A 106 -9.32 3.23 11.62
CA ARG A 106 -10.09 2.09 11.16
C ARG A 106 -10.69 1.30 12.30
N HIS A 107 -11.84 0.71 12.04
CA HIS A 107 -12.44 -0.32 12.86
C HIS A 107 -11.61 -1.62 12.80
N ALA A 108 -11.97 -2.58 13.67
CA ALA A 108 -11.30 -3.87 13.75
C ALA A 108 -11.46 -4.73 12.49
N ASP A 109 -12.43 -4.41 11.63
CA ASP A 109 -12.64 -5.04 10.32
C ASP A 109 -11.89 -4.33 9.18
N GLY A 110 -11.13 -3.28 9.49
CA GLY A 110 -10.38 -2.48 8.51
C GLY A 110 -11.20 -1.38 7.83
N SER A 111 -12.50 -1.25 8.11
CA SER A 111 -13.31 -0.16 7.57
C SER A 111 -12.91 1.19 8.20
N PRO A 112 -12.94 2.31 7.44
CA PRO A 112 -12.56 3.62 7.96
C PRO A 112 -13.58 4.12 8.99
N ILE A 113 -13.12 4.93 9.95
CA ILE A 113 -13.94 5.67 10.91
C ILE A 113 -14.04 7.11 10.38
N PRO A 114 -15.10 7.51 9.66
CA PRO A 114 -15.11 8.76 8.90
C PRO A 114 -14.89 10.02 9.74
N LEU A 115 -15.34 10.02 10.99
CA LEU A 115 -15.16 11.14 11.94
C LEU A 115 -13.71 11.41 12.34
N THR A 116 -12.78 10.51 11.99
CA THR A 116 -11.35 10.62 12.28
C THR A 116 -10.53 11.01 11.04
N MET A 117 -11.21 11.28 9.92
CA MET A 117 -10.55 11.67 8.69
C MET A 117 -9.96 13.07 8.85
N GLU A 118 -8.65 13.16 8.66
CA GLU A 118 -7.90 14.41 8.63
C GLU A 118 -7.12 14.49 7.33
N THR A 119 -6.82 15.71 6.91
CA THR A 119 -5.93 15.99 5.80
C THR A 119 -4.83 16.92 6.25
N THR A 120 -3.62 16.68 5.75
CA THR A 120 -2.46 17.55 5.98
C THR A 120 -1.60 17.60 4.73
N GLU A 121 -0.66 18.53 4.72
CA GLU A 121 0.34 18.65 3.68
C GLU A 121 1.67 18.06 4.16
N PHE A 122 2.42 17.47 3.23
CA PHE A 122 3.79 17.03 3.45
C PHE A 122 4.70 17.62 2.37
N SER A 123 5.65 18.46 2.78
CA SER A 123 6.57 19.12 1.85
C SER A 123 7.77 18.23 1.54
N ILE A 124 7.98 17.95 0.26
CA ILE A 124 9.21 17.39 -0.28
C ILE A 124 10.08 18.56 -0.72
N THR A 125 11.35 18.51 -0.34
CA THR A 125 12.37 19.47 -0.77
C THR A 125 13.39 18.78 -1.69
N PRO A 126 14.26 19.54 -2.38
CA PRO A 126 15.28 18.96 -3.24
C PRO A 126 16.31 18.10 -2.48
N GLN A 127 16.29 18.12 -1.15
CA GLN A 127 17.16 17.33 -0.28
C GLN A 127 16.48 16.08 0.27
N THR A 128 15.15 15.95 0.13
CA THR A 128 14.40 14.79 0.63
C THR A 128 14.74 13.52 -0.14
N PHE A 129 14.79 13.60 -1.47
CA PHE A 129 15.09 12.47 -2.34
C PHE A 129 16.33 12.76 -3.18
N THR A 130 17.48 12.27 -2.73
CA THR A 130 18.78 12.51 -3.38
C THR A 130 19.31 11.31 -4.17
N GLU A 131 18.83 10.10 -3.85
CA GLU A 131 19.23 8.86 -4.51
C GLU A 131 18.07 8.29 -5.32
N THR A 132 18.36 7.89 -6.56
CA THR A 132 17.37 7.36 -7.51
C THR A 132 17.08 5.88 -7.22
N GLY A 133 15.92 5.41 -7.67
CA GLY A 133 15.49 4.02 -7.55
C GLY A 133 15.14 3.56 -6.14
N LYS A 134 15.12 4.46 -5.15
CA LYS A 134 14.77 4.13 -3.75
C LYS A 134 13.27 4.07 -3.54
N ARG A 135 12.85 3.17 -2.65
CA ARG A 135 11.49 3.11 -2.11
C ARG A 135 11.40 3.84 -0.78
N TRP A 136 10.32 4.58 -0.62
CA TRP A 136 10.01 5.41 0.54
C TRP A 136 8.57 5.22 0.99
N TYR A 137 8.30 5.52 2.25
CA TYR A 137 7.03 5.31 2.91
C TYR A 137 6.69 6.50 3.80
N LEU A 138 5.47 7.04 3.63
CA LEU A 138 4.89 7.99 4.57
C LEU A 138 4.02 7.25 5.59
N HIS A 139 4.20 7.54 6.87
CA HIS A 139 3.45 6.91 7.96
C HIS A 139 2.54 7.91 8.66
N ALA A 140 1.25 7.61 8.82
CA ALA A 140 0.27 8.50 9.48
C ALA A 140 0.52 8.69 10.99
N ASN A 141 1.05 7.66 11.64
CA ASN A 141 1.32 7.65 13.08
C ASN A 141 2.33 6.54 13.41
N THR A 142 2.93 6.62 14.60
CA THR A 142 3.83 5.60 15.15
C THR A 142 3.14 4.63 16.10
N LYS A 143 1.90 4.94 16.53
CA LYS A 143 1.09 4.08 17.40
C LYS A 143 -0.29 3.84 16.80
N ALA A 144 -0.76 2.60 16.90
CA ALA A 144 -2.09 2.24 16.41
C ALA A 144 -3.22 2.74 17.32
N ARG A 145 -2.90 3.15 18.56
CA ARG A 145 -3.86 3.42 19.65
C ARG A 145 -3.74 4.85 20.18
N GLN A 146 -4.88 5.42 20.60
CA GLN A 146 -5.00 6.60 21.49
C GLN A 146 -4.32 7.91 21.05
N VAL A 147 -3.93 8.02 19.78
CA VAL A 147 -3.47 9.28 19.21
C VAL A 147 -4.55 9.74 18.23
N VAL A 148 -4.80 11.04 18.18
CA VAL A 148 -5.59 11.68 17.11
C VAL A 148 -4.62 12.65 16.46
N GLY A 149 -4.48 12.59 15.14
CA GLY A 149 -3.58 13.46 14.39
C GLY A 149 -2.92 12.78 13.20
N CYS A 150 -3.04 13.42 12.03
CA CYS A 150 -2.30 13.08 10.82
C CYS A 150 -0.91 13.75 10.84
N VAL A 151 0.10 13.07 11.37
CA VAL A 151 1.48 13.58 11.41
C VAL A 151 2.37 12.67 10.56
N PRO A 152 2.48 12.94 9.24
CA PRO A 152 3.24 12.12 8.32
C PRO A 152 4.73 12.14 8.64
N THR A 153 5.34 10.95 8.77
CA THR A 153 6.79 10.77 8.85
C THR A 153 7.27 9.94 7.66
N LEU A 154 8.39 10.34 7.05
CA LEU A 154 8.93 9.69 5.85
C LEU A 154 10.10 8.77 6.19
N SER A 155 10.07 7.51 5.79
CA SER A 155 11.20 6.58 5.99
C SER A 155 11.39 5.65 4.81
N ARG A 156 12.58 5.04 4.72
CA ARG A 156 12.85 3.89 3.84
C ARG A 156 12.36 2.57 4.44
N SER A 157 12.04 2.55 5.73
CA SER A 157 11.48 1.40 6.42
C SER A 157 9.98 1.26 6.14
N THR A 158 9.51 0.03 5.96
CA THR A 158 8.06 -0.27 5.93
C THR A 158 7.42 -0.19 7.31
N ALA A 159 8.22 -0.38 8.37
CA ALA A 159 7.82 -0.16 9.75
C ALA A 159 7.84 1.34 10.10
N PRO A 160 6.84 1.86 10.84
CA PRO A 160 6.76 3.26 11.22
C PRO A 160 8.00 3.74 11.99
N THR A 161 8.38 4.99 11.74
CA THR A 161 9.48 5.67 12.44
C THR A 161 8.99 6.95 13.10
N TYR A 162 9.69 7.39 14.15
CA TYR A 162 9.38 8.66 14.85
C TYR A 162 10.00 9.89 14.18
N ARG A 163 10.78 9.69 13.11
CA ARG A 163 11.56 10.73 12.44
C ARG A 163 11.55 10.48 10.95
N THR A 164 11.55 11.57 10.21
CA THR A 164 11.86 11.54 8.78
C THR A 164 13.34 11.21 8.61
N ASP A 165 13.63 10.26 7.73
CA ASP A 165 14.99 9.89 7.30
C ASP A 165 15.65 10.99 6.45
#